data_AF-V4SZR2-F1
#
_entry.id   AF-V4SZR2-F1
#
_cell.length_a   1.000
_cell.length_b   1.000
_cell.length_c   1.000
_cell.angle_alpha   90.00
_cell.angle_beta   90.00
_cell.angle_gamma   90.00
#
_symmetry.space_group_name_H-M   'P 1'
#
loop_
_entity.id
_entity.type
_entity.pdbx_description
1 polymer ?
#
loop_
_entity_poly.entity_id
_entity_poly.type
_entity_poly.pdbx_seq_one_letter_code
_entity_poly.pdbx_strand_id
1 'polypeptide(L)'
;MTSHQLYFFIVFTSLMFMFISSPCSCVEYDGATNLPPSKHNDNVNLSLYYETLCPGSAEFISEVLGKVFEKGLISIVNLRLIPWGNAEIVEPNKTIDCQHGEDECYFNTIEACAILAWPDQPKNHFDFIQCLENRTLRGPIRDRKEAWLTCCKDLELSPNFIKDCYESGIGRLLELKYGDETLHLNPPLEYVPWVTVNNKALREDYEKFVEYVCGAYKGGHVPEACKSLSKPAEKPQKVKKCEDAAAKSQKVKLSLYYESLCPYCANFIENQLVKVFNTDLRIIVNLRLVPYGNAQIRGPDKTIICQHGQNECYLNTIHACAINAWPDVRIHFKLIQCIEGQASASEQPEAAWRKCCNDLGFSQQPIDNCYQSGEGTKAFQNFIAYVCKAYKGKFLPNACKSSRQESTPREASILPVCYKSSMFATERVPTSAETSMKMEPPA
;
A
#
# COMPACT_ATOMS: atom_id res chain seq x y z
N MET A 1 65.43 -37.14 34.85
CA MET A 1 65.23 -35.80 34.25
C MET A 1 65.25 -35.94 32.73
N THR A 2 64.64 -36.95 32.10
CA THR A 2 63.19 -37.26 31.95
C THR A 2 62.49 -36.18 31.13
N SER A 3 62.56 -36.29 29.80
CA SER A 3 61.58 -37.02 28.98
C SER A 3 60.19 -36.37 28.91
N HIS A 4 60.00 -35.16 29.44
CA HIS A 4 58.78 -34.35 29.24
C HIS A 4 58.97 -33.13 28.32
N GLN A 5 60.21 -32.76 27.98
CA GLN A 5 60.49 -31.60 27.12
C GLN A 5 60.50 -31.95 25.62
N LEU A 6 60.72 -33.23 25.25
CA LEU A 6 60.78 -33.65 23.84
C LEU A 6 59.38 -33.98 23.26
N TYR A 7 58.42 -34.36 24.09
CA TYR A 7 57.04 -34.62 23.66
C TYR A 7 56.26 -33.33 23.36
N PHE A 8 56.62 -32.22 24.00
CA PHE A 8 55.96 -30.92 23.77
C PHE A 8 56.31 -30.31 22.40
N PHE A 9 57.48 -30.63 21.84
CA PHE A 9 57.93 -30.11 20.54
C PHE A 9 57.40 -30.91 19.34
N ILE A 10 57.06 -32.19 19.52
CA ILE A 10 56.57 -33.06 18.44
C ILE A 10 55.05 -32.92 18.23
N VAL A 11 54.27 -32.62 19.27
CA VAL A 11 52.83 -32.36 19.13
C VAL A 11 52.56 -30.97 18.51
N PHE A 12 53.41 -29.97 18.79
CA PHE A 12 53.22 -28.62 18.25
C PHE A 12 53.62 -28.45 16.78
N THR A 13 54.48 -29.31 16.24
CA THR A 13 54.89 -29.25 14.82
C THR A 13 54.00 -30.05 13.89
N SER A 14 53.22 -31.01 14.41
CA SER A 14 52.19 -31.73 13.64
C SER A 14 50.85 -30.95 13.54
N LEU A 15 50.52 -30.13 14.55
CA LEU A 15 49.30 -29.29 14.54
C LEU A 15 49.41 -28.00 13.70
N MET A 16 50.61 -27.61 13.27
CA MET A 16 50.83 -26.47 12.37
C MET A 16 50.91 -26.86 10.88
N PHE A 17 50.81 -28.15 10.53
CA PHE A 17 50.84 -28.63 9.14
C PHE A 17 49.49 -29.11 8.58
N MET A 18 48.38 -28.94 9.31
CA MET A 18 47.01 -29.07 8.77
C MET A 18 46.35 -27.71 8.45
N PHE A 19 47.15 -26.65 8.26
CA PHE A 19 46.64 -25.33 7.85
C PHE A 19 47.33 -24.79 6.61
N ILE A 20 47.63 -25.65 5.62
CA ILE A 20 48.00 -25.20 4.28
C ILE A 20 47.27 -26.04 3.22
N SER A 21 46.63 -25.32 2.30
CA SER A 21 45.95 -25.74 1.06
C SER A 21 44.59 -26.46 1.17
N SER A 22 43.54 -25.65 1.30
CA SER A 22 42.73 -25.37 0.11
C SER A 22 42.33 -23.90 0.18
N PRO A 23 42.66 -23.06 -0.82
CA PRO A 23 42.03 -21.77 -0.90
C PRO A 23 40.55 -22.04 -1.11
N CYS A 24 39.75 -21.84 -0.06
CA CYS A 24 38.38 -21.45 -0.27
C CYS A 24 38.51 -20.11 -0.99
N SER A 25 38.36 -20.13 -2.31
CA SER A 25 38.17 -18.91 -3.06
C SER A 25 36.94 -18.24 -2.45
N CYS A 26 37.18 -17.23 -1.61
CA CYS A 26 36.27 -16.11 -1.56
C CYS A 26 36.17 -15.62 -2.99
N VAL A 27 35.09 -16.00 -3.67
CA VAL A 27 34.65 -15.23 -4.82
C VAL A 27 34.22 -13.91 -4.20
N GLU A 28 35.15 -12.96 -4.14
CA GLU A 28 34.78 -11.57 -4.34
C GLU A 28 33.99 -11.56 -5.65
N TYR A 29 32.68 -11.36 -5.55
CA TYR A 29 31.88 -11.06 -6.73
C TYR A 29 32.15 -9.61 -7.11
N ASP A 30 33.38 -9.34 -7.54
CA ASP A 30 33.69 -8.22 -8.42
C ASP A 30 33.34 -8.68 -9.85
N GLY A 31 32.05 -8.82 -10.10
CA GLY A 31 31.46 -9.05 -11.41
C GLY A 31 31.40 -7.77 -12.24
N ALA A 32 32.48 -6.99 -12.26
CA ALA A 32 32.65 -5.86 -13.15
C ALA A 32 33.72 -6.16 -14.21
N THR A 33 33.50 -7.19 -15.03
CA THR A 33 34.17 -7.28 -16.34
C THR A 33 33.27 -7.93 -17.39
N ASN A 34 32.88 -7.10 -18.36
CA ASN A 34 32.58 -7.44 -19.75
C ASN A 34 31.63 -8.62 -19.99
N LEU A 35 30.36 -8.42 -19.63
CA LEU A 35 29.29 -8.99 -20.43
C LEU A 35 29.49 -8.53 -21.89
N PRO A 36 29.37 -9.42 -22.91
CA PRO A 36 29.19 -8.95 -24.28
C PRO A 36 28.04 -7.93 -24.27
N PRO A 37 28.09 -6.83 -25.06
CA PRO A 37 27.08 -5.78 -24.99
C PRO A 37 25.72 -6.45 -25.07
N SER A 38 25.03 -6.47 -23.93
CA SER A 38 23.71 -7.07 -23.81
C SER A 38 22.89 -6.44 -24.91
N LYS A 39 22.49 -7.27 -25.85
CA LYS A 39 21.57 -6.95 -26.94
C LYS A 39 20.46 -6.11 -26.32
N HIS A 40 20.44 -4.81 -26.60
CA HIS A 40 19.60 -3.79 -25.96
C HIS A 40 18.37 -4.41 -25.30
N ASN A 41 18.45 -4.64 -23.98
CA ASN A 41 17.35 -5.26 -23.26
C ASN A 41 16.32 -4.15 -23.03
N ASP A 42 15.49 -3.91 -24.04
CA ASP A 42 14.40 -2.92 -24.01
C ASP A 42 13.29 -3.31 -23.03
N ASN A 43 13.49 -4.35 -22.21
CA ASN A 43 12.55 -4.81 -21.20
C ASN A 43 12.30 -3.72 -20.14
N VAL A 44 11.06 -3.67 -19.70
CA VAL A 44 10.59 -2.68 -18.74
C VAL A 44 10.74 -3.25 -17.33
N ASN A 45 11.37 -2.51 -16.43
CA ASN A 45 11.43 -2.89 -15.03
C ASN A 45 10.06 -2.64 -14.38
N LEU A 46 9.41 -3.69 -13.90
CA LEU A 46 8.20 -3.62 -13.09
C LEU A 46 8.56 -4.07 -11.68
N SER A 47 8.57 -3.16 -10.71
CA SER A 47 8.86 -3.50 -9.32
C SER A 47 7.61 -3.35 -8.46
N LEU A 48 7.34 -4.33 -7.60
CA LEU A 48 6.33 -4.29 -6.55
C LEU A 48 7.03 -4.31 -5.19
N TYR A 49 6.84 -3.26 -4.40
CA TYR A 49 7.22 -3.22 -2.99
C TYR A 49 5.96 -3.48 -2.16
N TYR A 50 6.03 -4.47 -1.29
CA TYR A 50 4.88 -4.98 -0.55
C TYR A 50 5.33 -5.58 0.77
N GLU A 51 4.39 -5.89 1.66
CA GLU A 51 4.62 -6.66 2.88
C GLU A 51 3.58 -7.77 2.97
N THR A 52 4.00 -8.91 3.52
CA THR A 52 3.11 -10.03 3.81
C THR A 52 2.15 -9.68 4.96
N LEU A 53 1.05 -10.41 5.09
CA LEU A 53 -0.04 -10.14 6.05
C LEU A 53 -0.77 -8.79 5.87
N CYS A 54 -0.33 -7.92 4.96
CA CYS A 54 -1.07 -6.74 4.54
C CYS A 54 -2.15 -7.12 3.49
N PRO A 55 -3.45 -6.93 3.78
CA PRO A 55 -4.52 -7.35 2.87
C PRO A 55 -4.44 -6.69 1.49
N GLY A 56 -4.03 -5.42 1.41
CA GLY A 56 -3.91 -4.70 0.14
C GLY A 56 -2.80 -5.25 -0.76
N SER A 57 -1.67 -5.65 -0.16
CA SER A 57 -0.57 -6.33 -0.87
C SER A 57 -1.02 -7.68 -1.41
N ALA A 58 -1.64 -8.49 -0.54
CA ALA A 58 -2.10 -9.83 -0.86
C ALA A 58 -3.20 -9.83 -1.95
N GLU A 59 -4.15 -8.89 -1.89
CA GLU A 59 -5.20 -8.72 -2.91
C GLU A 59 -4.59 -8.33 -4.26
N PHE A 60 -3.65 -7.39 -4.29
CA PHE A 60 -2.99 -7.00 -5.54
C PHE A 60 -2.21 -8.15 -6.16
N ILE A 61 -1.45 -8.92 -5.38
CA ILE A 61 -0.70 -10.09 -5.86
C ILE A 61 -1.65 -11.18 -6.37
N SER A 62 -2.71 -11.45 -5.62
CA SER A 62 -3.66 -12.54 -5.93
C SER A 62 -4.57 -12.24 -7.11
N GLU A 63 -5.03 -10.98 -7.25
CA GLU A 63 -6.09 -10.64 -8.20
C GLU A 63 -5.61 -9.81 -9.40
N VAL A 64 -4.50 -9.07 -9.27
CA VAL A 64 -4.11 -8.06 -10.26
C VAL A 64 -2.77 -8.35 -10.90
N LEU A 65 -1.72 -8.61 -10.11
CA LEU A 65 -0.35 -8.75 -10.60
C LEU A 65 -0.19 -9.96 -11.54
N GLY A 66 -1.02 -11.01 -11.36
CA GLY A 66 -1.03 -12.19 -12.23
C GLY A 66 -1.18 -11.88 -13.73
N LYS A 67 -1.77 -10.73 -14.08
CA LYS A 67 -1.86 -10.21 -15.46
C LYS A 67 -0.49 -10.06 -16.14
N VAL A 68 0.61 -9.99 -15.39
CA VAL A 68 1.97 -9.95 -15.94
C VAL A 68 2.31 -11.22 -16.72
N PHE A 69 1.75 -12.37 -16.35
CA PHE A 69 1.99 -13.64 -17.05
C PHE A 69 0.98 -13.89 -18.19
N GLU A 70 0.00 -13.02 -18.38
CA GLU A 70 -1.00 -13.15 -19.43
C GLU A 70 -0.53 -12.54 -20.75
N LYS A 71 -0.98 -13.13 -21.86
CA LYS A 71 -0.85 -12.57 -23.23
C LYS A 71 0.58 -12.11 -23.60
N GLY A 72 1.58 -12.79 -23.04
CA GLY A 72 3.00 -12.59 -23.32
C GLY A 72 3.61 -11.34 -22.68
N LEU A 73 2.94 -10.65 -21.74
CA LEU A 73 3.48 -9.42 -21.14
C LEU A 73 4.82 -9.65 -20.43
N ILE A 74 4.98 -10.78 -19.74
CA ILE A 74 6.22 -11.14 -19.03
C ILE A 74 7.46 -11.17 -19.95
N SER A 75 7.30 -11.41 -21.27
CA SER A 75 8.42 -11.45 -22.22
C SER A 75 9.15 -10.11 -22.38
N ILE A 76 8.50 -9.01 -21.99
CA ILE A 76 9.06 -7.65 -22.06
C ILE A 76 9.23 -7.02 -20.69
N VAL A 77 9.02 -7.77 -19.61
CA VAL A 77 9.05 -7.27 -18.23
C VAL A 77 10.21 -7.91 -17.48
N ASN A 78 10.97 -7.09 -16.78
CA ASN A 78 11.82 -7.53 -15.67
C ASN A 78 11.03 -7.35 -14.38
N LEU A 79 10.42 -8.44 -13.90
CA LEU A 79 9.58 -8.43 -12.70
C LEU A 79 10.46 -8.48 -11.45
N ARG A 80 10.26 -7.53 -10.55
CA ARG A 80 10.94 -7.47 -9.25
C ARG A 80 9.89 -7.44 -8.15
N LEU A 81 10.01 -8.33 -7.19
CA LEU A 81 9.17 -8.40 -6.00
C LEU A 81 10.06 -8.09 -4.80
N ILE A 82 9.62 -7.17 -3.96
CA ILE A 82 10.37 -6.65 -2.81
C ILE A 82 9.48 -6.79 -1.56
N PRO A 83 9.49 -7.96 -0.90
CA PRO A 83 8.81 -8.17 0.37
C PRO A 83 9.59 -7.45 1.48
N TRP A 84 9.11 -6.28 1.89
CA TRP A 84 9.64 -5.48 2.98
C TRP A 84 8.57 -4.52 3.48
N GLY A 85 8.01 -3.73 2.55
CA GLY A 85 6.94 -2.77 2.80
C GLY A 85 7.30 -1.71 3.83
N ASN A 86 6.54 -1.67 4.91
CA ASN A 86 6.69 -0.70 5.99
C ASN A 86 7.52 -1.20 7.17
N ALA A 87 8.25 -2.31 7.01
CA ALA A 87 9.16 -2.80 8.04
C ALA A 87 10.27 -1.76 8.34
N GLU A 88 10.71 -1.73 9.59
CA GLU A 88 11.73 -0.82 10.10
C GLU A 88 12.97 -1.59 10.57
N ILE A 89 14.16 -1.00 10.38
CA ILE A 89 15.41 -1.50 10.94
C ILE A 89 15.66 -0.79 12.27
N VAL A 90 15.52 -1.51 13.38
CA VAL A 90 15.73 -1.00 14.73
C VAL A 90 17.20 -1.19 15.14
N GLU A 91 17.88 -0.08 15.40
CA GLU A 91 19.26 -0.02 15.88
C GLU A 91 19.34 -0.23 17.41
N PRO A 92 20.47 -0.73 17.96
CA PRO A 92 21.77 -0.99 17.32
C PRO A 92 21.90 -2.41 16.73
N ASN A 93 20.93 -3.28 16.96
CA ASN A 93 21.02 -4.72 16.61
C ASN A 93 20.55 -5.02 15.18
N LYS A 94 20.11 -3.98 14.45
CA LYS A 94 19.47 -4.07 13.12
C LYS A 94 18.29 -5.05 13.11
N THR A 95 17.56 -5.16 14.22
CA THR A 95 16.37 -6.03 14.28
C THR A 95 15.33 -5.48 13.32
N ILE A 96 14.66 -6.36 12.59
CA ILE A 96 13.60 -5.95 11.66
C ILE A 96 12.30 -5.99 12.44
N ASP A 97 11.60 -4.86 12.49
CA ASP A 97 10.29 -4.73 13.10
C ASP A 97 9.23 -4.54 12.02
N CYS A 98 8.14 -5.31 12.11
CA CYS A 98 7.12 -5.42 11.07
C CYS A 98 5.75 -5.01 11.61
N GLN A 99 4.93 -4.35 10.79
CA GLN A 99 3.68 -3.73 11.27
C GLN A 99 2.62 -4.76 11.71
N HIS A 100 2.63 -5.95 11.13
CA HIS A 100 1.77 -7.08 11.50
C HIS A 100 2.50 -8.14 12.34
N GLY A 101 3.62 -7.77 12.98
CA GLY A 101 4.34 -8.59 13.95
C GLY A 101 5.33 -9.60 13.33
N GLU A 102 5.84 -10.51 14.15
CA GLU A 102 6.92 -11.44 13.76
C GLU A 102 6.56 -12.35 12.59
N ASP A 103 5.28 -12.66 12.40
CA ASP A 103 4.82 -13.52 11.31
C ASP A 103 4.95 -12.83 9.95
N GLU A 104 4.74 -11.51 9.87
CA GLU A 104 5.04 -10.73 8.66
C GLU A 104 6.53 -10.76 8.36
N CYS A 105 7.39 -10.46 9.34
CA CYS A 105 8.84 -10.52 9.15
C CYS A 105 9.32 -11.92 8.73
N TYR A 106 8.72 -12.96 9.30
CA TYR A 106 8.98 -14.35 8.93
C TYR A 106 8.62 -14.59 7.47
N PHE A 107 7.41 -14.23 7.04
CA PHE A 107 6.95 -14.47 5.67
C PHE A 107 7.64 -13.58 4.64
N ASN A 108 7.95 -12.32 4.95
CA ASN A 108 8.78 -11.47 4.10
C ASN A 108 10.12 -12.17 3.79
N THR A 109 10.78 -12.70 4.83
CA THR A 109 12.03 -13.47 4.67
C THR A 109 11.85 -14.73 3.83
N ILE A 110 10.76 -15.48 4.03
CA ILE A 110 10.46 -16.70 3.26
C ILE A 110 10.23 -16.38 1.78
N GLU A 111 9.51 -15.29 1.48
CA GLU A 111 9.26 -14.86 0.11
C GLU A 111 10.53 -14.28 -0.55
N ALA A 112 11.36 -13.56 0.19
CA ALA A 112 12.70 -13.14 -0.25
C ALA A 112 13.55 -14.36 -0.64
N CYS A 113 13.52 -15.41 0.18
CA CYS A 113 14.21 -16.67 -0.11
C CYS A 113 13.61 -17.41 -1.32
N ALA A 114 12.30 -17.37 -1.53
CA ALA A 114 11.66 -17.94 -2.71
C ALA A 114 12.09 -17.23 -4.00
N ILE A 115 12.21 -15.90 -3.97
CA ILE A 115 12.72 -15.10 -5.09
C ILE A 115 14.18 -15.51 -5.40
N LEU A 116 15.01 -15.69 -4.37
CA LEU A 116 16.39 -16.14 -4.53
C LEU A 116 16.50 -17.58 -5.06
N ALA A 117 15.57 -18.47 -4.69
CA ALA A 117 15.58 -19.88 -5.12
C ALA A 117 15.30 -20.04 -6.63
N TRP A 118 14.57 -19.10 -7.23
CA TRP A 118 14.11 -19.18 -8.62
C TRP A 118 14.36 -17.88 -9.41
N PRO A 119 15.62 -17.44 -9.58
CA PRO A 119 15.94 -16.15 -10.19
C PRO A 119 15.58 -16.08 -11.68
N ASP A 120 15.72 -17.20 -12.40
CA ASP A 120 15.41 -17.29 -13.84
C ASP A 120 14.01 -17.85 -14.13
N GLN A 121 13.22 -18.09 -13.08
CA GLN A 121 11.88 -18.67 -13.18
C GLN A 121 10.86 -17.77 -12.47
N PRO A 122 10.55 -16.58 -13.03
CA PRO A 122 9.66 -15.61 -12.41
C PRO A 122 8.27 -16.15 -12.11
N LYS A 123 7.81 -17.12 -12.91
CA LYS A 123 6.54 -17.79 -12.68
C LYS A 123 6.57 -18.64 -11.40
N ASN A 124 7.65 -19.35 -11.11
CA ASN A 124 7.73 -20.23 -9.95
C ASN A 124 7.72 -19.45 -8.63
N HIS A 125 8.56 -18.41 -8.51
CA HIS A 125 8.55 -17.59 -7.30
C HIS A 125 7.25 -16.79 -7.17
N PHE A 126 6.68 -16.29 -8.29
CA PHE A 126 5.38 -15.62 -8.23
C PHE A 126 4.25 -16.56 -7.79
N ASP A 127 4.18 -17.78 -8.34
CA ASP A 127 3.13 -18.74 -7.96
C ASP A 127 3.23 -19.13 -6.49
N PHE A 128 4.45 -19.31 -5.98
CA PHE A 128 4.69 -19.56 -4.56
C PHE A 128 4.20 -18.39 -3.69
N ILE A 129 4.60 -17.16 -4.02
CA ILE A 129 4.19 -15.94 -3.31
C ILE A 129 2.67 -15.78 -3.36
N GLN A 130 2.06 -15.92 -4.54
CA GLN A 130 0.61 -15.85 -4.72
C GLN A 130 -0.11 -16.93 -3.91
N CYS A 131 0.42 -18.14 -3.82
CA CYS A 131 -0.15 -19.19 -2.97
C CYS A 131 -0.12 -18.80 -1.49
N LEU A 132 1.01 -18.26 -1.01
CA LEU A 132 1.18 -17.88 0.38
C LEU A 132 0.28 -16.69 0.73
N GLU A 133 0.23 -15.66 -0.10
CA GLU A 133 -0.63 -14.48 0.09
C GLU A 133 -2.13 -14.81 0.02
N ASN A 134 -2.53 -15.78 -0.82
CA ASN A 134 -3.91 -16.27 -0.77
C ASN A 134 -4.26 -16.97 0.54
N ARG A 135 -3.29 -17.59 1.20
CA ARG A 135 -3.49 -18.25 2.49
C ARG A 135 -3.56 -17.23 3.62
N THR A 136 -2.73 -16.19 3.60
CA THR A 136 -2.77 -15.08 4.58
C THR A 136 -4.13 -14.36 4.53
N LEU A 137 -4.74 -14.21 3.34
CA LEU A 137 -6.08 -13.63 3.17
C LEU A 137 -7.23 -14.49 3.75
N ARG A 138 -7.06 -15.81 3.88
CA ARG A 138 -8.13 -16.72 4.33
C ARG A 138 -8.27 -16.80 5.85
N GLY A 139 -7.38 -16.15 6.60
CA GLY A 139 -7.41 -16.09 8.05
C GLY A 139 -6.06 -16.36 8.69
N PRO A 140 -6.00 -16.40 10.04
CA PRO A 140 -4.75 -16.52 10.77
C PRO A 140 -4.05 -17.86 10.49
N ILE A 141 -2.75 -17.79 10.24
CA ILE A 141 -1.90 -18.96 10.03
C ILE A 141 -1.57 -19.57 11.39
N ARG A 142 -1.93 -20.85 11.59
CA ARG A 142 -1.67 -21.57 12.84
C ARG A 142 -0.24 -22.07 12.97
N ASP A 143 0.29 -22.58 11.86
CA ASP A 143 1.67 -23.04 11.74
C ASP A 143 2.33 -22.36 10.55
N ARG A 144 3.28 -21.47 10.87
CA ARG A 144 4.00 -20.69 9.87
C ARG A 144 4.74 -21.57 8.88
N LYS A 145 5.36 -22.65 9.35
CA LYS A 145 6.19 -23.53 8.53
C LYS A 145 5.34 -24.41 7.63
N GLU A 146 4.24 -24.94 8.15
CA GLU A 146 3.28 -25.72 7.37
C GLU A 146 2.67 -24.88 6.24
N ALA A 147 2.39 -23.61 6.47
CA ALA A 147 1.74 -22.74 5.48
C ALA A 147 2.53 -22.67 4.16
N TRP A 148 3.82 -22.32 4.21
CA TRP A 148 4.62 -22.20 2.99
C TRP A 148 5.08 -23.57 2.45
N LEU A 149 5.28 -24.58 3.29
CA LEU A 149 5.54 -25.95 2.84
C LEU A 149 4.36 -26.52 2.05
N THR A 150 3.14 -26.18 2.43
CA THR A 150 1.95 -26.60 1.68
C THR A 150 1.94 -25.93 0.30
N CYS A 151 2.33 -24.66 0.18
CA CYS A 151 2.49 -24.03 -1.14
C CYS A 151 3.58 -24.69 -1.99
N CYS A 152 4.72 -25.06 -1.39
CA CYS A 152 5.72 -25.87 -2.11
C CYS A 152 5.14 -27.18 -2.61
N LYS A 153 4.37 -27.88 -1.78
CA LYS A 153 3.74 -29.15 -2.14
C LYS A 153 2.70 -29.00 -3.25
N ASP A 154 1.79 -28.03 -3.11
CA ASP A 154 0.68 -27.80 -4.06
C ASP A 154 1.19 -27.40 -5.46
N LEU A 155 2.36 -26.75 -5.52
CA LEU A 155 2.99 -26.27 -6.75
C LEU A 155 4.13 -27.18 -7.25
N GLU A 156 4.38 -28.32 -6.59
CA GLU A 156 5.50 -29.23 -6.88
C GLU A 156 6.88 -28.54 -6.87
N LEU A 157 7.05 -27.54 -6.00
CA LEU A 157 8.29 -26.79 -5.81
C LEU A 157 9.14 -27.39 -4.67
N SER A 158 10.46 -27.43 -4.86
CA SER A 158 11.38 -27.91 -3.82
C SER A 158 11.50 -26.91 -2.66
N PRO A 159 11.25 -27.32 -1.39
CA PRO A 159 11.36 -26.42 -0.24
C PRO A 159 12.80 -26.21 0.23
N ASN A 160 13.76 -27.02 -0.24
CA ASN A 160 15.11 -27.07 0.33
C ASN A 160 15.84 -25.73 0.20
N PHE A 161 15.77 -25.08 -0.96
CA PHE A 161 16.45 -23.80 -1.16
C PHE A 161 15.89 -22.68 -0.27
N ILE A 162 14.56 -22.64 -0.09
CA ILE A 162 13.92 -21.68 0.82
C ILE A 162 14.35 -21.94 2.25
N LYS A 163 14.31 -23.21 2.67
CA LYS A 163 14.72 -23.64 4.01
C LYS A 163 16.18 -23.28 4.29
N ASP A 164 17.09 -23.63 3.38
CA ASP A 164 18.52 -23.37 3.53
C ASP A 164 18.81 -21.86 3.54
N CYS A 165 18.12 -21.09 2.70
CA CYS A 165 18.22 -19.62 2.69
C CYS A 165 17.79 -18.99 4.03
N TYR A 166 16.68 -19.46 4.60
CA TYR A 166 16.19 -18.98 5.89
C TYR A 166 17.13 -19.40 7.04
N GLU A 167 17.47 -20.69 7.14
CA GLU A 167 18.26 -21.26 8.25
C GLU A 167 19.73 -20.80 8.25
N SER A 168 20.31 -20.51 7.08
CA SER A 168 21.67 -19.96 6.97
C SER A 168 21.78 -18.48 7.30
N GLY A 169 20.67 -17.77 7.42
CA GLY A 169 20.63 -16.32 7.61
C GLY A 169 20.78 -15.51 6.31
N ILE A 170 20.86 -16.15 5.14
CA ILE A 170 20.86 -15.46 3.84
C ILE A 170 19.57 -14.66 3.67
N GLY A 171 18.42 -15.20 4.07
CA GLY A 171 17.13 -14.48 4.01
C GLY A 171 17.18 -13.14 4.73
N ARG A 172 17.81 -13.08 5.91
CA ARG A 172 17.99 -11.83 6.65
C ARG A 172 18.85 -10.81 5.91
N LEU A 173 19.86 -11.25 5.18
CA LEU A 173 20.68 -10.35 4.34
C LEU A 173 19.88 -9.79 3.16
N LEU A 174 18.97 -10.60 2.59
CA LEU A 174 18.04 -10.14 1.55
C LEU A 174 17.08 -9.10 2.10
N GLU A 175 16.47 -9.35 3.25
CA GLU A 175 15.57 -8.39 3.91
C GLU A 175 16.27 -7.05 4.16
N LEU A 176 17.48 -7.05 4.72
CA LEU A 176 18.23 -5.80 4.94
C LEU A 176 18.52 -5.05 3.62
N LYS A 177 18.77 -5.78 2.53
CA LYS A 177 18.96 -5.20 1.20
C LYS A 177 17.65 -4.62 0.65
N TYR A 178 16.53 -5.30 0.85
CA TYR A 178 15.21 -4.81 0.45
C TYR A 178 14.77 -3.61 1.28
N GLY A 179 15.09 -3.58 2.58
CA GLY A 179 14.90 -2.41 3.42
C GLY A 179 15.71 -1.22 2.94
N ASP A 180 17.01 -1.40 2.67
CA ASP A 180 17.85 -0.35 2.09
C ASP A 180 17.28 0.18 0.76
N GLU A 181 16.88 -0.72 -0.16
CA GLU A 181 16.27 -0.32 -1.41
C GLU A 181 14.96 0.45 -1.23
N THR A 182 14.09 -0.01 -0.32
CA THR A 182 12.78 0.59 -0.08
C THR A 182 12.89 1.97 0.58
N LEU A 183 13.83 2.13 1.52
CA LEU A 183 14.13 3.42 2.18
C LEU A 183 14.70 4.46 1.20
N HIS A 184 15.35 4.02 0.12
CA HIS A 184 15.89 4.89 -0.92
C HIS A 184 14.93 5.15 -2.09
N LEU A 185 13.66 4.73 -1.98
CA LEU A 185 12.66 5.08 -2.97
C LEU A 185 12.50 6.59 -3.13
N ASN A 186 12.36 7.03 -4.38
CA ASN A 186 12.09 8.42 -4.71
C ASN A 186 10.92 8.49 -5.73
N PRO A 187 9.73 8.94 -5.32
CA PRO A 187 9.39 9.45 -3.98
C PRO A 187 9.43 8.34 -2.92
N PRO A 188 9.61 8.69 -1.62
CA PRO A 188 9.58 7.72 -0.52
C PRO A 188 8.29 6.89 -0.54
N LEU A 189 8.36 5.68 0.04
CA LEU A 189 7.20 4.82 0.19
C LEU A 189 6.10 5.53 1.00
N GLU A 190 4.89 5.60 0.46
CA GLU A 190 3.74 6.24 1.13
C GLU A 190 2.72 5.22 1.65
N TYR A 191 2.66 4.06 1.02
CA TYR A 191 1.79 2.94 1.34
C TYR A 191 2.25 1.70 0.57
N VAL A 192 1.74 0.53 0.95
CA VAL A 192 1.83 -0.70 0.18
C VAL A 192 0.45 -1.16 -0.29
N PRO A 193 0.32 -1.86 -1.43
CA PRO A 193 1.39 -2.18 -2.37
C PRO A 193 1.86 -0.96 -3.16
N TRP A 194 3.17 -0.87 -3.41
CA TRP A 194 3.78 0.22 -4.16
C TRP A 194 4.42 -0.29 -5.44
N VAL A 195 3.88 0.16 -6.58
CA VAL A 195 4.30 -0.33 -7.90
C VAL A 195 5.10 0.75 -8.62
N THR A 196 6.24 0.37 -9.19
CA THR A 196 7.04 1.24 -10.05
C THR A 196 7.25 0.61 -11.44
N VAL A 197 7.23 1.48 -12.46
CA VAL A 197 7.61 1.12 -13.83
C VAL A 197 8.82 1.97 -14.21
N ASN A 198 9.96 1.32 -14.48
CA ASN A 198 11.26 1.99 -14.67
C ASN A 198 11.56 3.00 -13.55
N ASN A 199 11.41 2.57 -12.29
CA ASN A 199 11.59 3.36 -11.07
C ASN A 199 10.64 4.55 -10.92
N LYS A 200 9.64 4.69 -11.79
CA LYS A 200 8.58 5.69 -11.64
C LYS A 200 7.40 5.06 -10.92
N ALA A 201 7.11 5.55 -9.71
CA ALA A 201 5.94 5.14 -8.94
C ALA A 201 4.63 5.41 -9.70
N LEU A 202 3.76 4.40 -9.74
CA LEU A 202 2.43 4.49 -10.37
C LEU A 202 1.39 5.10 -9.43
N ARG A 203 1.64 5.07 -8.12
CA ARG A 203 0.73 5.58 -7.08
C ARG A 203 -0.69 5.03 -7.27
N GLU A 204 -1.70 5.88 -7.43
CA GLU A 204 -3.12 5.49 -7.51
C GLU A 204 -3.46 4.67 -8.77
N ASP A 205 -2.58 4.69 -9.78
CA ASP A 205 -2.73 3.92 -11.02
C ASP A 205 -2.02 2.55 -10.97
N TYR A 206 -1.57 2.09 -9.79
CA TYR A 206 -0.81 0.85 -9.67
C TYR A 206 -1.52 -0.40 -10.27
N GLU A 207 -2.85 -0.45 -10.24
CA GLU A 207 -3.66 -1.50 -10.88
C GLU A 207 -3.58 -1.50 -12.42
N LYS A 208 -3.18 -0.37 -13.03
CA LYS A 208 -3.04 -0.19 -14.49
C LYS A 208 -1.62 -0.46 -14.98
N PHE A 209 -0.78 -1.16 -14.21
CA PHE A 209 0.63 -1.38 -14.55
C PHE A 209 0.86 -1.92 -15.97
N VAL A 210 -0.08 -2.71 -16.52
CA VAL A 210 -0.03 -3.22 -17.90
C VAL A 210 0.05 -2.07 -18.92
N GLU A 211 -0.77 -1.02 -18.77
CA GLU A 211 -0.75 0.15 -19.65
C GLU A 211 0.59 0.88 -19.58
N TYR A 212 1.12 1.05 -18.37
CA TYR A 212 2.39 1.72 -18.13
C TYR A 212 3.58 0.93 -18.67
N VAL A 213 3.58 -0.40 -18.49
CA VAL A 213 4.57 -1.30 -19.08
C VAL A 213 4.54 -1.19 -20.60
N CYS A 214 3.36 -1.31 -21.21
CA CYS A 214 3.21 -1.22 -22.65
C CYS A 214 3.61 0.14 -23.22
N GLY A 215 3.33 1.24 -22.52
CA GLY A 215 3.74 2.58 -22.91
C GLY A 215 5.24 2.86 -22.71
N ALA A 216 5.89 2.18 -21.76
CA ALA A 216 7.31 2.33 -21.48
C ALA A 216 8.18 1.44 -22.39
N TYR A 217 7.64 0.35 -22.92
CA TYR A 217 8.35 -0.59 -23.76
C TYR A 217 8.71 0.03 -25.12
N LYS A 218 9.98 -0.09 -25.52
CA LYS A 218 10.50 0.50 -26.77
C LYS A 218 10.96 -0.55 -27.78
N GLY A 219 10.89 -1.83 -27.44
CA GLY A 219 11.34 -2.91 -28.30
C GLY A 219 10.40 -3.18 -29.48
N GLY A 220 10.94 -3.79 -30.53
CA GLY A 220 10.20 -4.02 -31.79
C GLY A 220 9.13 -5.11 -31.72
N HIS A 221 9.18 -6.02 -30.74
CA HIS A 221 8.22 -7.11 -30.61
C HIS A 221 7.19 -6.81 -29.52
N VAL A 222 6.06 -6.23 -29.90
CA VAL A 222 4.99 -5.85 -28.97
C VAL A 222 4.10 -7.06 -28.63
N PRO A 223 3.98 -7.46 -27.34
CA PRO A 223 3.11 -8.57 -26.91
C PRO A 223 1.62 -8.31 -27.15
N GLU A 224 0.83 -9.39 -27.16
CA GLU A 224 -0.63 -9.30 -27.33
C GLU A 224 -1.31 -8.51 -26.21
N ALA A 225 -0.79 -8.60 -24.98
CA ALA A 225 -1.21 -7.77 -23.86
C ALA A 225 -1.27 -6.28 -24.24
N CYS A 226 -0.22 -5.78 -24.89
CA CYS A 226 -0.12 -4.39 -25.33
C CYS A 226 -0.95 -4.08 -26.58
N LYS A 227 -1.03 -5.02 -27.53
CA LYS A 227 -1.86 -4.85 -28.73
C LYS A 227 -3.34 -4.71 -28.39
N SER A 228 -3.81 -5.46 -27.38
CA SER A 228 -5.20 -5.41 -26.95
C SER A 228 -5.64 -4.04 -26.40
N LEU A 229 -4.67 -3.24 -25.92
CA LEU A 229 -4.89 -1.85 -25.51
C LEU A 229 -4.98 -0.86 -26.69
N SER A 230 -4.50 -1.26 -27.87
CA SER A 230 -4.39 -0.41 -29.07
C SER A 230 -5.54 -0.56 -30.08
N LYS A 231 -6.62 -1.28 -29.75
CA LYS A 231 -7.85 -1.27 -30.58
C LYS A 231 -8.42 0.15 -30.65
N PRO A 232 -8.89 0.62 -31.82
CA PRO A 232 -8.97 2.04 -32.12
C PRO A 232 -10.06 2.77 -31.32
N ALA A 233 -9.64 3.69 -30.45
CA ALA A 233 -10.18 5.04 -30.48
C ALA A 233 -9.54 5.79 -31.68
N GLU A 234 -10.28 6.69 -32.31
CA GLU A 234 -9.95 7.32 -33.61
C GLU A 234 -8.55 7.96 -33.72
N LYS A 235 -8.09 8.07 -34.98
CA LYS A 235 -6.74 8.42 -35.45
C LYS A 235 -6.11 9.65 -34.75
N PRO A 236 -4.78 9.63 -34.48
CA PRO A 236 -4.09 10.73 -33.82
C PRO A 236 -3.82 11.91 -34.78
N GLN A 237 -4.24 13.11 -34.38
CA GLN A 237 -3.78 14.36 -35.00
C GLN A 237 -2.40 14.77 -34.47
N LYS A 238 -1.61 15.38 -35.36
CA LYS A 238 -0.20 15.79 -35.20
C LYS A 238 0.05 16.55 -33.88
N VAL A 239 1.05 16.06 -33.13
CA VAL A 239 1.54 16.66 -31.89
C VAL A 239 2.28 17.97 -32.17
N LYS A 240 1.78 19.08 -31.62
CA LYS A 240 2.62 20.26 -31.29
C LYS A 240 3.00 20.21 -29.81
N LYS A 241 4.27 20.55 -29.59
CA LYS A 241 5.05 20.63 -28.34
C LYS A 241 4.21 21.14 -27.15
N CYS A 242 4.37 20.52 -25.98
CA CYS A 242 3.72 20.95 -24.74
C CYS A 242 4.76 21.66 -23.88
N GLU A 243 4.67 22.99 -23.85
CA GLU A 243 4.93 23.78 -22.66
C GLU A 243 3.53 24.20 -22.15
N ASP A 244 3.31 24.02 -20.85
CA ASP A 244 2.15 24.44 -20.03
C ASP A 244 0.78 23.74 -20.20
N ALA A 245 0.23 23.23 -19.07
CA ALA A 245 -1.19 23.23 -18.63
C ALA A 245 -1.60 22.04 -17.70
N ALA A 246 -2.04 22.35 -16.47
CA ALA A 246 -2.53 21.49 -15.40
C ALA A 246 -3.99 21.12 -15.58
N ALA A 247 -4.25 19.97 -16.19
CA ALA A 247 -5.61 19.42 -16.15
C ALA A 247 -5.95 18.87 -14.77
N LYS A 248 -6.95 19.50 -14.16
CA LYS A 248 -7.79 18.97 -13.09
C LYS A 248 -8.22 17.52 -13.41
N SER A 249 -8.04 16.63 -12.45
CA SER A 249 -8.72 15.33 -12.40
C SER A 249 -10.23 15.49 -12.63
N GLN A 250 -10.78 14.73 -13.56
CA GLN A 250 -12.21 14.69 -13.91
C GLN A 250 -13.02 13.74 -13.03
N LYS A 251 -12.45 13.15 -11.96
CA LYS A 251 -13.22 12.32 -11.03
C LYS A 251 -14.33 13.14 -10.39
N VAL A 252 -15.52 12.56 -10.32
CA VAL A 252 -16.67 13.10 -9.60
C VAL A 252 -16.31 13.13 -8.11
N LYS A 253 -16.26 14.32 -7.52
CA LYS A 253 -16.06 14.46 -6.08
C LYS A 253 -17.36 14.14 -5.38
N LEU A 254 -17.37 13.04 -4.63
CA LEU A 254 -18.47 12.67 -3.77
C LEU A 254 -18.05 12.90 -2.32
N SER A 255 -18.76 13.74 -1.59
CA SER A 255 -18.52 13.95 -0.17
C SER A 255 -19.77 13.57 0.62
N LEU A 256 -19.65 12.58 1.50
CA LEU A 256 -20.71 12.19 2.41
C LEU A 256 -20.47 12.84 3.77
N TYR A 257 -21.40 13.70 4.18
CA TYR A 257 -21.48 14.24 5.53
C TYR A 257 -22.55 13.44 6.26
N TYR A 258 -22.15 12.71 7.29
CA TYR A 258 -23.01 11.78 8.01
C TYR A 258 -22.71 11.85 9.51
N GLU A 259 -23.59 11.27 10.32
CA GLU A 259 -23.38 11.07 11.74
C GLU A 259 -23.64 9.59 12.07
N SER A 260 -22.82 9.05 12.96
CA SER A 260 -23.03 7.71 13.49
C SER A 260 -24.32 7.64 14.29
N LEU A 261 -24.91 6.45 14.40
CA LEU A 261 -26.20 6.20 15.05
C LEU A 261 -27.41 6.86 14.36
N CYS A 262 -27.23 7.55 13.23
CA CYS A 262 -28.34 7.99 12.39
C CYS A 262 -28.77 6.85 11.46
N PRO A 263 -30.01 6.33 11.59
CA PRO A 263 -30.44 5.15 10.83
C PRO A 263 -30.47 5.37 9.31
N TYR A 264 -30.71 6.61 8.85
CA TYR A 264 -30.67 6.94 7.43
C TYR A 264 -29.25 6.97 6.88
N CYS A 265 -28.30 7.50 7.67
CA CYS A 265 -26.88 7.49 7.32
C CYS A 265 -26.35 6.06 7.25
N ALA A 266 -26.65 5.24 8.25
CA ALA A 266 -26.30 3.82 8.28
C ALA A 266 -26.83 3.09 7.05
N ASN A 267 -28.14 3.18 6.80
CA ASN A 267 -28.76 2.55 5.63
C ASN A 267 -28.16 3.02 4.30
N PHE A 268 -27.80 4.29 4.16
CA PHE A 268 -27.14 4.79 2.95
C PHE A 268 -25.73 4.21 2.80
N ILE A 269 -24.95 4.19 3.88
CA ILE A 269 -23.58 3.65 3.89
C ILE A 269 -23.60 2.16 3.52
N GLU A 270 -24.47 1.39 4.16
CA GLU A 270 -24.59 -0.04 3.96
C GLU A 270 -25.12 -0.40 2.57
N ASN A 271 -26.17 0.27 2.10
CA ASN A 271 -26.94 -0.21 0.95
C ASN A 271 -26.71 0.59 -0.34
N GLN A 272 -26.22 1.83 -0.24
CA GLN A 272 -26.03 2.70 -1.41
C GLN A 272 -24.55 3.03 -1.64
N LEU A 273 -23.85 3.53 -0.62
CA LEU A 273 -22.47 3.96 -0.78
C LEU A 273 -21.52 2.79 -1.04
N VAL A 274 -21.80 1.61 -0.48
CA VAL A 274 -21.05 0.37 -0.77
C VAL A 274 -20.93 0.09 -2.28
N LYS A 275 -21.90 0.54 -3.09
CA LYS A 275 -21.89 0.36 -4.54
C LYS A 275 -20.71 1.09 -5.20
N VAL A 276 -20.15 2.12 -4.58
CA VAL A 276 -18.91 2.76 -5.06
C VAL A 276 -17.76 1.76 -5.09
N PHE A 277 -17.72 0.82 -4.14
CA PHE A 277 -16.65 -0.17 -3.99
C PHE A 277 -16.96 -1.50 -4.69
N ASN A 278 -18.23 -1.90 -4.73
CA ASN A 278 -18.65 -3.16 -5.35
C ASN A 278 -18.91 -3.04 -6.87
N THR A 279 -18.63 -1.89 -7.47
CA THR A 279 -18.74 -1.63 -8.92
C THR A 279 -17.52 -0.87 -9.42
N ASP A 280 -17.50 -0.52 -10.72
CA ASP A 280 -16.45 0.29 -11.35
C ASP A 280 -16.51 1.80 -11.00
N LEU A 281 -17.51 2.24 -10.24
CA LEU A 281 -17.69 3.63 -9.83
C LEU A 281 -16.46 4.19 -9.07
N ARG A 282 -15.68 3.34 -8.38
CA ARG A 282 -14.40 3.71 -7.74
C ARG A 282 -13.41 4.38 -8.69
N ILE A 283 -13.44 4.05 -9.98
CA ILE A 283 -12.50 4.58 -10.97
C ILE A 283 -12.80 6.05 -11.27
N ILE A 284 -14.08 6.44 -11.21
CA ILE A 284 -14.55 7.78 -11.58
C ILE A 284 -14.96 8.64 -10.38
N VAL A 285 -15.02 8.09 -9.17
CA VAL A 285 -15.39 8.82 -7.95
C VAL A 285 -14.16 9.12 -7.09
N ASN A 286 -14.07 10.34 -6.57
CA ASN A 286 -13.21 10.71 -5.46
C ASN A 286 -14.08 10.87 -4.21
N LEU A 287 -14.12 9.83 -3.37
CA LEU A 287 -14.98 9.75 -2.20
C LEU A 287 -14.30 10.36 -0.98
N ARG A 288 -15.02 11.22 -0.27
CA ARG A 288 -14.65 11.80 1.03
C ARG A 288 -15.75 11.52 2.05
N LEU A 289 -15.36 10.98 3.21
CA LEU A 289 -16.26 10.74 4.33
C LEU A 289 -16.02 11.79 5.42
N VAL A 290 -17.10 12.29 6.00
CA VAL A 290 -17.08 13.30 7.06
C VAL A 290 -18.08 12.90 8.16
N PRO A 291 -17.63 12.17 9.19
CA PRO A 291 -18.47 11.72 10.31
C PRO A 291 -18.71 12.86 11.33
N TYR A 292 -19.60 13.80 11.00
CA TYR A 292 -19.95 14.93 11.86
C TYR A 292 -21.46 15.23 11.87
N GLY A 293 -22.09 15.22 10.69
CA GLY A 293 -23.52 15.46 10.51
C GLY A 293 -24.00 16.75 11.15
N ASN A 294 -24.88 16.61 12.14
CA ASN A 294 -25.56 17.68 12.86
C ASN A 294 -24.97 17.97 14.24
N ALA A 295 -23.79 17.42 14.56
CA ALA A 295 -23.06 17.79 15.75
C ALA A 295 -22.81 19.31 15.81
N GLN A 296 -22.78 19.86 17.01
CA GLN A 296 -22.58 21.29 17.26
C GLN A 296 -21.39 21.50 18.18
N ILE A 297 -20.55 22.48 17.87
CA ILE A 297 -19.51 22.93 18.79
C ILE A 297 -20.09 24.06 19.65
N ARG A 298 -20.09 23.91 20.97
CA ARG A 298 -20.57 24.94 21.92
C ARG A 298 -19.47 25.35 22.89
N GLY A 299 -19.61 26.57 23.41
CA GLY A 299 -18.77 27.09 24.48
C GLY A 299 -17.33 27.46 24.05
N PRO A 300 -16.59 28.19 24.91
CA PRO A 300 -15.19 28.53 24.68
C PRO A 300 -14.25 27.31 24.73
N ASP A 301 -14.68 26.23 25.37
CA ASP A 301 -14.00 24.93 25.49
C ASP A 301 -14.19 24.02 24.27
N LYS A 302 -14.96 24.47 23.27
CA LYS A 302 -15.25 23.75 22.03
C LYS A 302 -15.84 22.34 22.28
N THR A 303 -16.77 22.21 23.23
CA THR A 303 -17.47 20.94 23.47
C THR A 303 -18.25 20.54 22.22
N ILE A 304 -18.17 19.27 21.81
CA ILE A 304 -18.97 18.73 20.71
C ILE A 304 -20.24 18.11 21.29
N ILE A 305 -21.39 18.53 20.79
CA ILE A 305 -22.72 18.03 21.18
C ILE A 305 -23.37 17.37 19.97
N CYS A 306 -23.73 16.11 20.12
CA CYS A 306 -24.31 15.27 19.06
C CYS A 306 -25.81 15.05 19.27
N GLN A 307 -26.57 14.79 18.20
CA GLN A 307 -28.04 14.69 18.27
C GLN A 307 -28.52 13.41 18.95
N HIS A 308 -27.80 12.30 18.77
CA HIS A 308 -28.07 11.00 19.38
C HIS A 308 -27.19 10.75 20.63
N GLY A 309 -26.71 11.83 21.26
CA GLY A 309 -26.00 11.78 22.54
C GLY A 309 -24.51 11.43 22.43
N GLN A 310 -23.91 11.07 23.58
CA GLN A 310 -22.46 10.94 23.69
C GLN A 310 -21.89 9.77 22.87
N ASN A 311 -22.67 8.71 22.67
CA ASN A 311 -22.24 7.55 21.89
C ASN A 311 -22.09 7.87 20.40
N GLU A 312 -22.93 8.75 19.84
CA GLU A 312 -22.72 9.31 18.49
C GLU A 312 -21.42 10.11 18.44
N CYS A 313 -21.20 11.02 19.40
CA CYS A 313 -19.96 11.81 19.44
C CYS A 313 -18.71 10.94 19.54
N TYR A 314 -18.78 9.87 20.33
CA TYR A 314 -17.73 8.89 20.45
C TYR A 314 -17.49 8.15 19.12
N LEU A 315 -18.52 7.58 18.50
CA LEU A 315 -18.38 6.84 17.24
C LEU A 315 -18.02 7.74 16.05
N ASN A 316 -18.48 8.99 16.01
CA ASN A 316 -18.01 9.99 15.06
C ASN A 316 -16.49 10.17 15.19
N THR A 317 -15.97 10.23 16.42
CA THR A 317 -14.53 10.32 16.70
C THR A 317 -13.79 9.05 16.28
N ILE A 318 -14.36 7.87 16.52
CA ILE A 318 -13.78 6.61 16.05
C ILE A 318 -13.71 6.57 14.52
N HIS A 319 -14.77 6.97 13.81
CA HIS A 319 -14.77 7.06 12.34
C HIS A 319 -13.74 8.08 11.82
N ALA A 320 -13.62 9.24 12.47
CA ALA A 320 -12.60 10.23 12.13
C ALA A 320 -11.18 9.66 12.35
N CYS A 321 -10.97 8.92 13.44
CA CYS A 321 -9.71 8.26 13.72
C CYS A 321 -9.40 7.14 12.73
N ALA A 322 -10.39 6.35 12.30
CA ALA A 322 -10.21 5.35 11.24
C ALA A 322 -9.80 6.00 9.91
N ILE A 323 -10.43 7.12 9.53
CA ILE A 323 -10.06 7.89 8.32
C ILE A 323 -8.64 8.45 8.42
N ASN A 324 -8.24 8.94 9.61
CA ASN A 324 -6.91 9.49 9.85
C ASN A 324 -5.83 8.40 9.86
N ALA A 325 -6.10 7.28 10.53
CA ALA A 325 -5.19 6.15 10.67
C ALA A 325 -5.00 5.41 9.34
N TRP A 326 -6.04 5.33 8.52
CA TRP A 326 -6.01 4.63 7.23
C TRP A 326 -6.48 5.55 6.11
N PRO A 327 -5.61 6.38 5.51
CA PRO A 327 -5.99 7.33 4.47
C PRO A 327 -6.61 6.69 3.22
N ASP A 328 -6.37 5.40 2.97
CA ASP A 328 -7.06 4.65 1.91
C ASP A 328 -8.54 4.46 2.24
N VAL A 329 -9.39 5.08 1.42
CA VAL A 329 -10.84 5.04 1.52
C VAL A 329 -11.44 3.64 1.48
N ARG A 330 -10.74 2.65 0.90
CA ARG A 330 -11.18 1.25 0.90
C ARG A 330 -11.04 0.60 2.26
N ILE A 331 -10.01 0.99 3.03
CA ILE A 331 -9.69 0.38 4.32
C ILE A 331 -10.61 0.96 5.39
N HIS A 332 -10.63 2.29 5.54
CA HIS A 332 -11.47 2.90 6.56
C HIS A 332 -12.97 2.76 6.28
N PHE A 333 -13.38 2.69 5.00
CA PHE A 333 -14.79 2.44 4.68
C PHE A 333 -15.27 1.06 5.15
N LYS A 334 -14.46 0.01 5.07
CA LYS A 334 -14.84 -1.33 5.58
C LYS A 334 -15.17 -1.30 7.07
N LEU A 335 -14.34 -0.60 7.87
CA LEU A 335 -14.60 -0.44 9.29
C LEU A 335 -15.87 0.40 9.54
N ILE A 336 -15.99 1.56 8.88
CA ILE A 336 -17.15 2.45 9.02
C ILE A 336 -18.45 1.72 8.66
N GLN A 337 -18.47 1.01 7.53
CA GLN A 337 -19.62 0.22 7.09
C GLN A 337 -20.00 -0.84 8.12
N CYS A 338 -19.01 -1.56 8.67
CA CYS A 338 -19.28 -2.57 9.70
C CYS A 338 -19.91 -1.95 10.96
N ILE A 339 -19.38 -0.82 11.44
CA ILE A 339 -19.89 -0.15 12.65
C ILE A 339 -21.31 0.36 12.44
N GLU A 340 -21.57 1.00 11.30
CA GLU A 340 -22.89 1.51 10.93
C GLU A 340 -23.95 0.39 10.80
N GLY A 341 -23.53 -0.82 10.43
CA GLY A 341 -24.41 -2.00 10.35
C GLY A 341 -24.70 -2.70 11.67
N GLN A 342 -24.10 -2.28 12.79
CA GLN A 342 -24.32 -2.91 14.10
C GLN A 342 -25.45 -2.26 14.89
N ALA A 343 -26.53 -3.02 15.13
CA ALA A 343 -27.63 -2.59 15.99
C ALA A 343 -27.19 -2.25 17.43
N SER A 344 -26.16 -2.94 17.94
CA SER A 344 -25.61 -2.73 19.28
C SER A 344 -24.74 -1.47 19.42
N ALA A 345 -24.41 -0.78 18.33
CA ALA A 345 -23.53 0.40 18.37
C ALA A 345 -24.09 1.54 19.24
N SER A 346 -25.42 1.63 19.36
CA SER A 346 -26.08 2.65 20.19
C SER A 346 -25.93 2.41 21.70
N GLU A 347 -25.91 1.15 22.13
CA GLU A 347 -25.82 0.74 23.54
C GLU A 347 -24.38 0.46 23.99
N GLN A 348 -23.57 -0.17 23.12
CA GLN A 348 -22.20 -0.61 23.39
C GLN A 348 -21.26 -0.19 22.25
N PRO A 349 -21.02 1.12 22.08
CA PRO A 349 -20.25 1.61 20.94
C PRO A 349 -18.81 1.09 20.92
N GLU A 350 -18.16 0.97 22.09
CA GLU A 350 -16.80 0.45 22.19
C GLU A 350 -16.73 -1.03 21.77
N ALA A 351 -17.64 -1.85 22.29
CA ALA A 351 -17.70 -3.25 21.90
C ALA A 351 -18.00 -3.41 20.40
N ALA A 352 -18.85 -2.55 19.84
CA ALA A 352 -19.23 -2.60 18.43
C ALA A 352 -18.03 -2.37 17.49
N TRP A 353 -17.27 -1.29 17.67
CA TRP A 353 -16.13 -1.02 16.79
C TRP A 353 -14.97 -1.99 17.02
N ARG A 354 -14.71 -2.42 18.27
CA ARG A 354 -13.70 -3.45 18.55
C ARG A 354 -14.06 -4.78 17.92
N LYS A 355 -15.35 -5.17 17.96
CA LYS A 355 -15.86 -6.35 17.26
C LYS A 355 -15.64 -6.22 15.75
N CYS A 356 -15.94 -5.07 15.15
CA CYS A 356 -15.66 -4.86 13.73
C CYS A 356 -14.19 -4.97 13.37
N CYS A 357 -13.28 -4.39 14.18
CA CYS A 357 -11.85 -4.55 13.97
C CYS A 357 -11.44 -6.03 14.03
N ASN A 358 -11.96 -6.78 15.00
CA ASN A 358 -11.66 -8.22 15.10
C ASN A 358 -12.20 -9.00 13.90
N ASP A 359 -13.45 -8.75 13.50
CA ASP A 359 -14.09 -9.44 12.36
C ASP A 359 -13.38 -9.13 11.02
N LEU A 360 -12.85 -7.90 10.88
CA LEU A 360 -12.11 -7.44 9.70
C LEU A 360 -10.60 -7.71 9.76
N GLY A 361 -10.08 -8.18 10.89
CA GLY A 361 -8.64 -8.37 11.11
C GLY A 361 -7.85 -7.06 11.22
N PHE A 362 -8.48 -5.94 11.59
CA PHE A 362 -7.82 -4.64 11.73
C PHE A 362 -7.22 -4.46 13.13
N SER A 363 -6.02 -3.89 13.19
CA SER A 363 -5.41 -3.47 14.46
C SER A 363 -6.22 -2.33 15.09
N GLN A 364 -6.51 -2.46 16.39
CA GLN A 364 -7.24 -1.44 17.16
C GLN A 364 -6.31 -0.29 17.59
N GLN A 365 -5.00 -0.53 17.65
CA GLN A 365 -4.01 0.39 18.20
C GLN A 365 -3.94 1.76 17.48
N PRO A 366 -4.01 1.86 16.14
CA PRO A 366 -4.02 3.17 15.47
C PRO A 366 -5.21 4.04 15.86
N ILE A 367 -6.38 3.42 16.06
CA ILE A 367 -7.61 4.11 16.46
C ILE A 367 -7.54 4.49 17.95
N ASP A 368 -7.09 3.57 18.81
CA ASP A 368 -6.90 3.82 20.23
C ASP A 368 -5.91 4.98 20.46
N ASN A 369 -4.77 4.99 19.74
CA ASN A 369 -3.79 6.07 19.81
C ASN A 369 -4.37 7.42 19.37
N CYS A 370 -5.10 7.46 18.26
CA CYS A 370 -5.75 8.68 17.76
C CYS A 370 -6.83 9.22 18.72
N TYR A 371 -7.60 8.32 19.32
CA TYR A 371 -8.65 8.70 20.28
C TYR A 371 -8.03 9.24 21.57
N GLN A 372 -7.03 8.54 22.13
CA GLN A 372 -6.35 8.91 23.36
C GLN A 372 -5.52 10.19 23.24
N SER A 373 -4.90 10.43 22.09
CA SER A 373 -4.12 11.66 21.81
C SER A 373 -5.01 12.90 21.63
N GLY A 374 -6.33 12.71 21.51
CA GLY A 374 -7.29 13.75 21.16
C GLY A 374 -7.18 14.22 19.71
N GLU A 375 -6.43 13.51 18.85
CA GLU A 375 -6.36 13.83 17.42
C GLU A 375 -7.71 13.65 16.73
N GLY A 376 -8.48 12.64 17.13
CA GLY A 376 -9.84 12.44 16.66
C GLY A 376 -10.74 13.65 16.88
N THR A 377 -10.59 14.36 18.01
CA THR A 377 -11.34 15.58 18.30
C THR A 377 -10.72 16.85 17.70
N LYS A 378 -9.40 16.88 17.49
CA LYS A 378 -8.74 17.96 16.73
C LYS A 378 -9.18 18.00 15.27
N ALA A 379 -9.45 16.85 14.64
CA ALA A 379 -10.04 16.79 13.29
C ALA A 379 -11.41 17.50 13.21
N PHE A 380 -12.22 17.41 14.28
CA PHE A 380 -13.49 18.14 14.40
C PHE A 380 -13.31 19.63 14.64
N GLN A 381 -12.37 20.03 15.50
CA GLN A 381 -12.06 21.44 15.72
C GLN A 381 -11.47 22.12 14.46
N ASN A 382 -10.77 21.35 13.63
CA ASN A 382 -10.21 21.79 12.35
C ASN A 382 -11.15 21.59 11.16
N PHE A 383 -12.39 21.09 11.36
CA PHE A 383 -13.36 20.87 10.28
C PHE A 383 -13.58 22.14 9.46
N ILE A 384 -13.74 23.30 10.12
CA ILE A 384 -13.84 24.60 9.47
C ILE A 384 -12.58 24.86 8.64
N ALA A 385 -11.38 24.67 9.19
CA ALA A 385 -10.13 24.87 8.44
C ALA A 385 -10.04 23.95 7.20
N TYR A 386 -10.44 22.69 7.30
CA TYR A 386 -10.48 21.75 6.18
C TYR A 386 -11.51 22.13 5.12
N VAL A 387 -12.74 22.50 5.52
CA VAL A 387 -13.79 22.98 4.61
C VAL A 387 -13.32 24.25 3.91
N CYS A 388 -12.69 25.17 4.64
CA CYS A 388 -12.18 26.43 4.12
C CYS A 388 -10.96 26.26 3.21
N LYS A 389 -10.11 25.26 3.44
CA LYS A 389 -8.99 24.88 2.57
C LYS A 389 -9.49 24.20 1.29
N ALA A 390 -10.59 23.45 1.36
CA ALA A 390 -11.21 22.79 0.22
C ALA A 390 -12.14 23.71 -0.60
N TYR A 391 -12.64 24.80 -0.01
CA TYR A 391 -13.56 25.75 -0.64
C TYR A 391 -12.87 26.51 -1.79
N LYS A 392 -13.37 26.29 -3.02
CA LYS A 392 -12.90 26.99 -4.24
C LYS A 392 -13.92 27.96 -4.81
N GLY A 393 -15.00 28.23 -4.07
CA GLY A 393 -16.04 29.16 -4.50
C GLY A 393 -15.55 30.61 -4.49
N LYS A 394 -16.22 31.47 -5.26
CA LYS A 394 -15.82 32.86 -5.46
C LYS A 394 -15.95 33.72 -4.20
N PHE A 395 -16.82 33.33 -3.25
CA PHE A 395 -17.15 34.11 -2.06
C PHE A 395 -16.77 33.35 -0.79
N LEU A 396 -15.66 33.74 -0.16
CA LEU A 396 -15.16 33.08 1.04
C LEU A 396 -16.17 33.21 2.21
N PRO A 397 -16.72 32.10 2.74
CA PRO A 397 -17.64 32.13 3.87
C PRO A 397 -16.99 32.79 5.09
N ASN A 398 -17.78 33.50 5.92
CA ASN A 398 -17.26 34.22 7.09
C ASN A 398 -16.53 33.29 8.08
N ALA A 399 -16.96 32.03 8.22
CA ALA A 399 -16.30 31.01 9.03
C ALA A 399 -14.85 30.72 8.58
N CYS A 400 -14.50 31.02 7.34
CA CYS A 400 -13.16 30.80 6.76
C CYS A 400 -12.20 31.98 6.89
N LYS A 401 -12.63 33.10 7.49
CA LYS A 401 -11.82 34.31 7.59
C LYS A 401 -10.77 34.23 8.71
N SER A 402 -11.03 33.50 9.79
CA SER A 402 -10.13 33.36 10.95
C SER A 402 -9.04 32.29 10.78
N SER A 403 -9.22 31.30 9.89
CA SER A 403 -8.31 30.15 9.74
C SER A 403 -7.07 30.41 8.89
N ARG A 404 -6.82 31.66 8.44
CA ARG A 404 -5.63 32.03 7.65
C ARG A 404 -4.55 32.77 8.43
N GLN A 405 -4.74 33.03 9.74
CA GLN A 405 -3.85 33.91 10.51
C GLN A 405 -2.72 33.21 11.28
N GLU A 406 -2.64 31.87 11.32
CA GLU A 406 -1.43 31.20 11.82
C GLU A 406 -0.41 31.02 10.70
N SER A 407 0.60 31.88 10.69
CA SER A 407 1.79 31.78 9.83
C SER A 407 2.91 31.04 10.58
N THR A 408 3.46 29.93 10.06
CA THR A 408 4.78 29.72 9.40
C THR A 408 5.23 28.25 9.63
N PRO A 409 6.22 27.66 8.92
CA PRO A 409 7.21 28.19 7.97
C PRO A 409 7.01 27.72 6.52
N ARG A 410 7.77 28.34 5.59
CA ARG A 410 7.74 28.05 4.15
C ARG A 410 8.03 26.57 3.87
N GLU A 411 6.99 25.81 3.53
CA GLU A 411 7.14 24.65 2.66
C GLU A 411 7.48 25.14 1.24
N ALA A 412 8.47 24.49 0.63
CA ALA A 412 8.87 24.75 -0.73
C ALA A 412 7.64 24.70 -1.65
N SER A 413 7.47 25.78 -2.41
CA SER A 413 6.39 25.92 -3.38
C SER A 413 6.40 24.76 -4.37
N ILE A 414 5.49 23.80 -4.18
CA ILE A 414 5.15 22.83 -5.20
C ILE A 414 4.42 23.61 -6.30
N LEU A 415 5.13 23.84 -7.41
CA LEU A 415 4.55 24.37 -8.63
C LEU A 415 3.41 23.44 -9.12
N PRO A 416 2.30 23.98 -9.64
CA PRO A 416 1.20 23.16 -10.13
C PRO A 416 1.61 22.38 -11.39
N VAL A 417 1.58 21.05 -11.30
CA VAL A 417 1.93 20.13 -12.39
C VAL A 417 0.83 20.05 -13.43
N CYS A 418 1.28 20.10 -14.66
CA CYS A 418 0.48 20.35 -15.82
C CYS A 418 0.05 19.08 -16.62
N TYR A 419 -1.17 18.52 -16.47
CA TYR A 419 -1.70 17.43 -17.31
C TYR A 419 -2.34 17.87 -18.64
N LYS A 420 -1.96 17.26 -19.77
CA LYS A 420 -2.60 17.45 -21.08
C LYS A 420 -3.69 16.40 -21.30
N SER A 421 -4.88 16.83 -21.74
CA SER A 421 -5.98 15.96 -22.20
C SER A 421 -6.22 16.16 -23.70
N SER A 422 -6.48 15.07 -24.41
CA SER A 422 -7.14 15.01 -25.73
C SER A 422 -7.79 13.64 -25.86
N MET A 423 -9.03 13.43 -26.30
CA MET A 423 -10.15 14.29 -26.68
C MET A 423 -11.38 13.37 -26.77
N PHE A 424 -12.57 13.84 -26.38
CA PHE A 424 -13.79 13.76 -27.19
C PHE A 424 -14.72 14.91 -26.78
N ALA A 425 -14.99 15.81 -27.73
CA ALA A 425 -16.22 16.59 -27.81
C ALA A 425 -17.25 15.70 -28.55
N THR A 426 -18.56 15.70 -28.33
CA THR A 426 -19.57 16.76 -28.10
C THR A 426 -20.71 16.11 -27.29
N GLU A 427 -21.39 16.76 -26.35
CA GLU A 427 -22.43 17.78 -26.53
C GLU A 427 -22.53 18.66 -25.28
N ARG A 428 -23.04 19.89 -25.46
CA ARG A 428 -23.21 20.85 -24.35
C ARG A 428 -24.30 20.37 -23.39
N VAL A 429 -23.91 20.06 -22.16
CA VAL A 429 -24.79 20.02 -20.97
C VAL A 429 -24.21 20.96 -19.91
N PRO A 430 -25.00 21.81 -19.23
CA PRO A 430 -24.46 22.91 -18.42
C PRO A 430 -23.86 22.44 -17.09
N THR A 431 -22.79 23.13 -16.69
CA THR A 431 -22.23 23.36 -15.32
C THR A 431 -22.34 22.23 -14.28
N SER A 432 -21.16 21.75 -13.87
CA SER A 432 -20.92 20.85 -12.74
C SER A 432 -21.73 21.23 -11.49
N ALA A 433 -22.66 20.35 -11.11
CA ALA A 433 -23.25 20.35 -9.80
C ALA A 433 -22.24 19.75 -8.81
N GLU A 434 -21.75 20.54 -7.85
CA GLU A 434 -21.22 19.99 -6.61
C GLU A 434 -22.42 19.48 -5.80
N THR A 435 -22.70 18.18 -5.89
CA THR A 435 -23.77 17.59 -5.09
C THR A 435 -23.19 17.17 -3.75
N SER A 436 -23.43 17.97 -2.72
CA SER A 436 -23.29 17.55 -1.32
C SER A 436 -24.63 17.00 -0.86
N MET A 437 -24.66 15.75 -0.39
CA MET A 437 -25.87 15.14 0.15
C MET A 437 -25.77 15.18 1.67
N LYS A 438 -26.63 15.98 2.30
CA LYS A 438 -26.81 16.02 3.75
C LYS A 438 -28.14 15.32 4.04
N MET A 439 -28.11 14.25 4.83
CA MET A 439 -29.34 13.59 5.29
C MET A 439 -29.80 14.30 6.56
N GLU A 440 -30.98 14.93 6.50
CA GLU A 440 -31.66 15.52 7.66
C GLU A 440 -32.99 14.76 7.87
N PRO A 441 -33.47 14.62 9.12
CA PRO A 441 -34.80 14.06 9.37
C PRO A 441 -35.87 14.98 8.75
N PRO A 442 -36.98 14.43 8.22
CA PRO A 442 -38.09 15.24 7.74
C PRO A 442 -38.70 16.04 8.91
N ALA A 443 -38.98 17.32 8.65
CA ALA A 443 -39.53 18.28 9.60
C ALA A 443 -40.94 17.92 10.10
#